data_AF-Q6YCS2-F1
#
_entry.id   AF-Q6YCS2-F1
#
_cell.length_a   1.000
_cell.length_b   1.000
_cell.length_c   1.000
_cell.angle_alpha   90.00
_cell.angle_beta   90.00
_cell.angle_gamma   90.00
#
_symmetry.space_group_name_H-M   'P 1'
#
loop_
_entity.id
_entity.type
_entity.pdbx_description
1 polymer ?
#
loop_
_entity_poly.entity_id
_entity_poly.type
_entity_poly.pdbx_seq_one_letter_code
_entity_poly.pdbx_strand_id
1 'polypeptide(L)'
;GGKLGYKQTDIAGTGLTFDIAFKFASNTDWEGKDSQGNVPAGTPSKYGLGGDILFGWERTREDGVQEYIKVELTGNSTLSSGYATARAGADILWDVGAKVSMKLWGLCALAATDVGHKKNGANGDIGADALLTLGYRWFSAGGYFASKASNVFEGVFLARNIAMQTHDCAAYIKLETKGSDPDTSFLEGLDLGVDVRTYMPVYYFAARAQPPAIYFPVYGKVWGSYRHDMGEYGWVKVYANLYGGTNKQAAAAVPGTKWKAEYCGYYECGVVVSPLEK
;
A
#
# COMPACT_ATOMS: atom_id res chain seq x y z
N GLY A 1 23.74 -7.24 -0.73
CA GLY A 1 22.94 -7.28 -1.98
C GLY A 1 23.34 -6.13 -2.87
N GLY A 2 22.95 -6.15 -4.14
CA GLY A 2 23.28 -5.13 -5.13
C GLY A 2 22.12 -4.91 -6.11
N LYS A 3 22.03 -3.69 -6.66
CA LYS A 3 21.08 -3.30 -7.71
C LYS A 3 21.90 -2.91 -8.95
N LEU A 4 21.58 -3.50 -10.10
CA LEU A 4 22.10 -3.09 -11.40
C LEU A 4 20.93 -2.67 -12.26
N GLY A 5 21.01 -1.49 -12.88
CA GLY A 5 19.91 -1.01 -13.70
C GLY A 5 20.33 0.05 -14.70
N TYR A 6 19.44 0.32 -15.63
CA TYR A 6 19.51 1.40 -16.59
C TYR A 6 18.31 2.31 -16.38
N LYS A 7 18.55 3.61 -16.26
CA LYS A 7 17.51 4.62 -16.15
C LYS A 7 17.79 5.73 -17.15
N GLN A 8 16.79 6.05 -17.95
CA GLN A 8 16.76 7.20 -18.82
C GLN A 8 15.45 7.95 -18.62
N THR A 9 15.56 9.21 -18.26
CA THR A 9 14.43 10.13 -18.15
C THR A 9 14.45 11.07 -19.34
N ASP A 10 13.27 11.49 -19.78
CA ASP A 10 13.08 12.46 -20.86
C ASP A 10 13.85 12.11 -22.14
N ILE A 11 13.57 10.92 -22.69
CA ILE A 11 14.22 10.40 -23.90
C ILE A 11 13.96 11.39 -25.05
N ALA A 12 15.03 12.04 -25.51
CA ALA A 12 15.01 13.01 -26.61
C ALA A 12 14.03 14.19 -26.41
N GLY A 13 13.75 14.60 -25.16
CA GLY A 13 12.85 15.73 -24.88
C GLY A 13 11.37 15.41 -25.07
N THR A 14 11.01 14.13 -25.16
CA THR A 14 9.63 13.68 -25.41
C THR A 14 8.80 13.49 -24.14
N GLY A 15 9.43 13.58 -22.96
CA GLY A 15 8.83 13.20 -21.68
C GLY A 15 8.81 11.69 -21.43
N LEU A 16 9.25 10.85 -22.39
CA LEU A 16 9.32 9.41 -22.22
C LEU A 16 10.42 9.02 -21.22
N THR A 17 10.09 8.09 -20.32
CA THR A 17 10.99 7.56 -19.30
C THR A 17 11.03 6.04 -19.38
N PHE A 18 12.22 5.49 -19.25
CA PHE A 18 12.45 4.06 -19.12
C PHE A 18 13.41 3.80 -17.96
N ASP A 19 13.01 2.96 -17.02
CA ASP A 19 13.84 2.51 -15.90
C ASP A 19 13.72 0.98 -15.81
N ILE A 20 14.85 0.30 -15.79
CA ILE A 20 14.91 -1.15 -15.59
C ILE A 20 15.99 -1.44 -14.57
N ALA A 21 15.69 -2.32 -13.63
CA ALA A 21 16.68 -2.78 -12.69
C ALA A 21 16.50 -4.24 -12.31
N PHE A 22 17.63 -4.86 -12.00
CA PHE A 22 17.75 -6.17 -11.39
C PHE A 22 18.34 -6.00 -10.00
N LYS A 23 17.76 -6.69 -9.04
CA LYS A 23 18.13 -6.67 -7.63
C LYS A 23 18.55 -8.07 -7.21
N PHE A 24 19.68 -8.16 -6.54
CA PHE A 24 20.12 -9.37 -5.86
C PHE A 24 20.29 -9.05 -4.38
N ALA A 25 19.81 -9.94 -3.53
CA ALA A 25 20.01 -9.88 -2.09
C ALA A 25 20.50 -11.23 -1.58
N SER A 26 21.27 -11.19 -0.51
CA SER A 26 21.61 -12.36 0.28
C SER A 26 21.60 -11.92 1.73
N ASN A 27 21.18 -12.80 2.65
CA ASN A 27 21.17 -12.52 4.08
C ASN A 27 22.57 -12.48 4.72
N THR A 28 23.62 -12.28 3.91
CA THR A 28 25.03 -12.13 4.33
C THR A 28 25.61 -13.30 5.13
N ASP A 29 24.88 -14.41 5.21
CA ASP A 29 25.29 -15.60 5.94
C ASP A 29 26.23 -16.46 5.07
N TRP A 30 27.27 -15.83 4.53
CA TRP A 30 28.29 -16.46 3.68
C TRP A 30 29.33 -17.19 4.52
N GLU A 31 29.55 -16.70 5.75
CA GLU A 31 30.43 -17.32 6.73
C GLU A 31 29.67 -18.21 7.71
N GLY A 32 28.34 -18.08 7.77
CA GLY A 32 27.49 -18.89 8.62
C GLY A 32 27.74 -18.65 10.10
N LYS A 33 28.13 -17.47 10.61
CA LYS A 33 28.58 -17.30 12.00
C LYS A 33 27.47 -16.86 12.97
N ASP A 34 27.38 -17.49 14.14
CA ASP A 34 26.51 -17.07 15.23
C ASP A 34 26.96 -15.74 15.88
N SER A 35 26.20 -15.24 16.86
CA SER A 35 26.52 -14.02 17.62
C SER A 35 27.84 -14.10 18.43
N GLN A 36 28.50 -15.26 18.43
CA GLN A 36 29.79 -15.53 19.06
C GLN A 36 30.91 -15.79 18.03
N GLY A 37 30.61 -15.73 16.72
CA GLY A 37 31.58 -15.91 15.64
C GLY A 37 31.81 -17.37 15.21
N ASN A 38 31.03 -18.34 15.70
CA ASN A 38 31.17 -19.75 15.34
C ASN A 38 30.30 -20.10 14.14
N VAL A 39 30.75 -20.99 13.25
CA VAL A 39 29.93 -21.46 12.13
C VAL A 39 28.98 -22.58 12.56
N PRO A 40 27.65 -22.40 12.77
CA PRO A 40 26.76 -23.52 13.06
C PRO A 40 26.64 -24.39 11.81
N ALA A 41 26.90 -25.69 11.98
CA ALA A 41 26.66 -26.66 10.92
C ALA A 41 25.16 -26.67 10.54
N GLY A 42 24.85 -26.34 9.27
CA GLY A 42 23.56 -26.69 8.66
C GLY A 42 22.53 -25.57 8.46
N THR A 43 22.90 -24.28 8.50
CA THR A 43 21.99 -23.19 8.06
C THR A 43 22.44 -22.61 6.72
N PRO A 44 21.77 -22.95 5.60
CA PRO A 44 22.12 -22.38 4.30
C PRO A 44 21.71 -20.91 4.16
N SER A 45 22.48 -20.14 3.39
CA SER A 45 22.18 -18.75 3.06
C SER A 45 20.84 -18.62 2.32
N LYS A 46 20.12 -17.52 2.56
CA LYS A 46 18.93 -17.12 1.81
C LYS A 46 19.33 -16.17 0.70
N TYR A 47 18.70 -16.31 -0.46
CA TYR A 47 18.95 -15.47 -1.63
C TYR A 47 17.65 -14.83 -2.09
N GLY A 48 17.72 -13.57 -2.49
CA GLY A 48 16.65 -12.83 -3.12
C GLY A 48 17.06 -12.40 -4.52
N LEU A 49 16.19 -12.60 -5.49
CA LEU A 49 16.35 -12.11 -6.86
C LEU A 49 15.09 -11.35 -7.21
N GLY A 50 15.22 -10.17 -7.79
CA GLY A 50 14.07 -9.44 -8.28
C GLY A 50 14.43 -8.44 -9.35
N GLY A 51 13.42 -7.78 -9.87
CA GLY A 51 13.57 -6.73 -10.85
C GLY A 51 12.34 -5.86 -10.94
N ASP A 52 12.57 -4.65 -11.44
CA ASP A 52 11.57 -3.64 -11.70
C ASP A 52 11.78 -3.10 -13.11
N ILE A 53 10.67 -2.89 -13.83
CA ILE A 53 10.63 -2.20 -15.11
C ILE A 53 9.58 -1.11 -14.99
N LEU A 54 9.94 0.12 -15.34
CA LEU A 54 9.04 1.26 -15.43
C LEU A 54 9.14 1.83 -16.85
N PHE A 55 7.99 1.93 -17.50
CA PHE A 55 7.79 2.74 -18.69
C PHE A 55 6.89 3.90 -18.32
N GLY A 56 7.31 5.11 -18.66
CA GLY A 56 6.59 6.32 -18.31
C GLY A 56 6.54 7.30 -19.46
N TRP A 57 5.51 8.11 -19.46
CA TRP A 57 5.49 9.40 -20.11
C TRP A 57 5.13 10.43 -19.05
N GLU A 58 5.85 11.54 -19.01
CA GLU A 58 5.57 12.65 -18.10
C GLU A 58 5.71 13.98 -18.84
N ARG A 59 4.85 14.94 -18.53
CA ARG A 59 5.05 16.35 -18.89
C ARG A 59 4.61 17.26 -17.75
N THR A 60 5.20 18.44 -17.70
CA THR A 60 4.71 19.52 -16.84
C THR A 60 4.00 20.53 -17.74
N ARG A 61 2.74 20.83 -17.41
CA ARG A 61 1.96 21.89 -18.08
C ARG A 61 2.44 23.28 -17.66
N GLU A 62 2.03 24.29 -18.41
CA GLU A 62 2.36 25.70 -18.12
C GLU A 62 1.85 26.17 -16.74
N ASP A 63 0.75 25.60 -16.26
CA ASP A 63 0.17 25.85 -14.94
C ASP A 63 0.82 25.03 -13.81
N GLY A 64 1.93 24.33 -14.09
CA GLY A 64 2.68 23.55 -13.12
C GLY A 64 2.12 22.17 -12.83
N VAL A 65 1.01 21.76 -13.47
CA VAL A 65 0.44 20.42 -13.30
C VAL A 65 1.35 19.38 -13.96
N GLN A 66 1.80 18.40 -13.17
CA GLN A 66 2.47 17.21 -13.69
C GLN A 66 1.44 16.21 -14.22
N GLU A 67 1.56 15.89 -15.49
CA GLU A 67 0.76 14.88 -16.17
C GLU A 67 1.63 13.67 -16.50
N TYR A 68 1.06 12.47 -16.38
CA TYR A 68 1.81 11.25 -16.62
C TYR A 68 0.94 10.06 -17.00
N ILE A 69 1.58 9.09 -17.65
CA ILE A 69 1.12 7.71 -17.77
C ILE A 69 2.32 6.83 -17.41
N LYS A 70 2.15 5.90 -16.48
CA LYS A 70 3.20 5.00 -16.01
C LYS A 70 2.71 3.57 -16.00
N VAL A 71 3.58 2.67 -16.44
CA VAL A 71 3.43 1.23 -16.32
C VAL A 71 4.65 0.72 -15.54
N GLU A 72 4.39 0.10 -14.41
CA GLU A 72 5.39 -0.46 -13.50
C GLU A 72 5.15 -1.97 -13.43
N LEU A 73 6.18 -2.75 -13.70
CA LEU A 73 6.19 -4.20 -13.57
C LEU A 73 7.27 -4.55 -12.55
N THR A 74 6.93 -5.37 -11.56
CA THR A 74 7.87 -5.84 -10.55
C THR A 74 7.79 -7.35 -10.45
N GLY A 75 8.91 -8.01 -10.24
CA GLY A 75 8.94 -9.43 -9.93
C GLY A 75 10.05 -9.72 -8.96
N ASN A 76 9.74 -10.40 -7.86
CA ASN A 76 10.72 -10.81 -6.87
C ASN A 76 10.56 -12.29 -6.55
N SER A 77 11.65 -12.89 -6.10
CA SER A 77 11.71 -14.24 -5.62
C SER A 77 12.69 -14.33 -4.47
N THR A 78 12.39 -15.17 -3.49
CA THR A 78 13.32 -15.51 -2.42
C THR A 78 13.44 -17.02 -2.31
N LEU A 79 14.70 -17.47 -2.29
CA LEU A 79 15.10 -18.85 -2.08
C LEU A 79 15.31 -19.03 -0.57
N SER A 80 14.52 -19.91 0.01
CA SER A 80 14.68 -20.31 1.42
C SER A 80 15.93 -21.17 1.62
N SER A 81 16.37 -21.29 2.87
CA SER A 81 17.59 -22.01 3.23
C SER A 81 17.55 -23.50 2.81
N GLY A 82 16.39 -24.14 2.67
CA GLY A 82 16.30 -25.53 2.21
C GLY A 82 16.73 -25.76 0.75
N TYR A 83 16.78 -24.72 -0.10
CA TYR A 83 16.97 -24.84 -1.56
C TYR A 83 18.26 -25.55 -1.97
N ALA A 84 19.37 -25.32 -1.25
CA ALA A 84 20.66 -25.91 -1.60
C ALA A 84 20.75 -27.44 -1.41
N THR A 85 19.83 -28.03 -0.63
CA THR A 85 19.90 -29.45 -0.23
C THR A 85 18.87 -30.35 -0.92
N ALA A 86 18.05 -29.79 -1.84
CA ALA A 86 16.93 -30.48 -2.48
C ALA A 86 16.05 -31.28 -1.49
N ARG A 87 15.98 -30.83 -0.23
CA ARG A 87 15.26 -31.50 0.85
C ARG A 87 13.78 -31.17 0.73
N ALA A 88 12.91 -32.12 1.08
CA ALA A 88 11.47 -31.86 1.14
C ALA A 88 11.20 -30.61 2.01
N GLY A 89 10.53 -29.61 1.44
CA GLY A 89 10.28 -28.30 2.07
C GLY A 89 11.27 -27.19 1.72
N ALA A 90 12.12 -27.37 0.71
CA ALA A 90 12.88 -26.31 0.03
C ALA A 90 11.95 -25.46 -0.86
N ASP A 91 11.75 -24.19 -0.53
CA ASP A 91 10.74 -23.36 -1.20
C ASP A 91 11.33 -22.18 -1.94
N ILE A 92 10.70 -21.91 -3.09
CA ILE A 92 10.79 -20.68 -3.84
C ILE A 92 9.53 -19.86 -3.52
N LEU A 93 9.72 -18.78 -2.77
CA LEU A 93 8.70 -17.75 -2.61
C LEU A 93 8.87 -16.79 -3.79
N TRP A 94 7.79 -16.36 -4.40
CA TRP A 94 7.84 -15.40 -5.50
C TRP A 94 6.61 -14.50 -5.47
N ASP A 95 6.78 -13.30 -5.99
CA ASP A 95 5.74 -12.31 -6.20
C ASP A 95 5.98 -11.60 -7.54
N VAL A 96 4.92 -11.36 -8.28
CA VAL A 96 4.93 -10.52 -9.48
C VAL A 96 3.79 -9.52 -9.37
N GLY A 97 4.08 -8.30 -9.78
CA GLY A 97 3.19 -7.17 -9.66
C GLY A 97 3.17 -6.32 -10.91
N ALA A 98 2.02 -5.76 -11.23
CA ALA A 98 1.86 -4.80 -12.29
C ALA A 98 1.03 -3.62 -11.79
N LYS A 99 1.43 -2.41 -12.15
CA LYS A 99 0.71 -1.18 -11.83
C LYS A 99 0.70 -0.26 -13.05
N VAL A 100 -0.48 0.18 -13.43
CA VAL A 100 -0.70 1.25 -14.40
C VAL A 100 -1.26 2.44 -13.64
N SER A 101 -0.66 3.62 -13.83
CA SER A 101 -1.17 4.85 -13.24
C SER A 101 -1.13 6.00 -14.23
N MET A 102 -2.12 6.89 -14.14
CA MET A 102 -2.20 8.08 -14.99
C MET A 102 -2.69 9.29 -14.20
N LYS A 103 -2.23 10.47 -14.63
CA LYS A 103 -2.81 11.78 -14.31
C LYS A 103 -2.84 12.61 -15.58
N LEU A 104 -4.03 12.97 -16.08
CA LEU A 104 -4.25 13.74 -17.30
C LEU A 104 -5.43 14.67 -17.10
N TRP A 105 -5.24 15.99 -17.24
CA TRP A 105 -6.33 16.98 -17.16
C TRP A 105 -7.28 16.81 -15.95
N GLY A 106 -6.71 16.59 -14.76
CA GLY A 106 -7.45 16.32 -13.53
C GLY A 106 -8.05 14.92 -13.41
N LEU A 107 -8.04 14.09 -14.47
CA LEU A 107 -8.37 12.67 -14.37
C LEU A 107 -7.17 11.92 -13.79
N CYS A 108 -7.42 11.11 -12.75
CA CYS A 108 -6.46 10.21 -12.16
C CYS A 108 -7.00 8.78 -12.26
N ALA A 109 -6.17 7.83 -12.68
CA ALA A 109 -6.52 6.42 -12.58
C ALA A 109 -5.31 5.60 -12.13
N LEU A 110 -5.58 4.54 -11.38
CA LEU A 110 -4.59 3.58 -10.95
C LEU A 110 -5.22 2.19 -10.97
N ALA A 111 -4.57 1.25 -11.64
CA ALA A 111 -4.87 -0.16 -11.57
C ALA A 111 -3.58 -0.88 -11.15
N ALA A 112 -3.64 -1.68 -10.10
CA ALA A 112 -2.51 -2.47 -9.64
C ALA A 112 -2.96 -3.88 -9.31
N THR A 113 -2.10 -4.86 -9.51
CA THR A 113 -2.32 -6.24 -9.10
C THR A 113 -1.02 -6.90 -8.74
N ASP A 114 -1.02 -7.66 -7.65
CA ASP A 114 0.10 -8.48 -7.22
C ASP A 114 -0.37 -9.93 -7.07
N VAL A 115 0.44 -10.87 -7.57
CA VAL A 115 0.23 -12.31 -7.43
C VAL A 115 1.51 -12.92 -6.89
N GLY A 116 1.40 -13.74 -5.86
CA GLY A 116 2.57 -14.36 -5.26
C GLY A 116 2.28 -15.68 -4.60
N HIS A 117 3.32 -16.50 -4.53
CA HIS A 117 3.32 -17.76 -3.83
C HIS A 117 3.94 -17.57 -2.45
N LYS A 118 3.14 -17.85 -1.40
CA LYS A 118 3.58 -17.85 0.00
C LYS A 118 3.45 -19.27 0.55
N LYS A 119 4.42 -19.68 1.37
CA LYS A 119 4.30 -20.96 2.09
C LYS A 119 3.66 -20.77 3.46
N ASN A 120 2.68 -21.62 3.76
CA ASN A 120 2.15 -21.82 5.10
C ASN A 120 2.19 -23.33 5.44
N GLY A 121 3.27 -23.78 6.10
CA GLY A 121 3.41 -25.21 6.45
C GLY A 121 3.78 -26.09 5.26
N ALA A 122 3.29 -27.34 5.18
CA ALA A 122 3.69 -28.30 4.13
C ALA A 122 3.11 -28.00 2.73
N ASN A 123 2.12 -27.11 2.64
CA ASN A 123 1.46 -26.71 1.40
C ASN A 123 1.78 -25.24 1.07
N GLY A 124 1.91 -24.94 -0.22
CA GLY A 124 2.04 -23.59 -0.74
C GLY A 124 0.69 -22.99 -1.09
N ASP A 125 0.49 -21.70 -0.76
CA ASP A 125 -0.72 -20.95 -1.12
C ASP A 125 -0.38 -19.87 -2.16
N ILE A 126 -1.26 -19.68 -3.13
CA ILE A 126 -1.18 -18.59 -4.10
C ILE A 126 -2.08 -17.46 -3.63
N GLY A 127 -1.47 -16.32 -3.33
CA GLY A 127 -2.12 -15.05 -3.01
C GLY A 127 -2.23 -14.18 -4.25
N ALA A 128 -3.35 -13.48 -4.37
CA ALA A 128 -3.55 -12.44 -5.38
C ALA A 128 -4.31 -11.28 -4.76
N ASP A 129 -3.92 -10.05 -5.09
CA ASP A 129 -4.71 -8.87 -4.81
C ASP A 129 -4.71 -7.89 -5.99
N ALA A 130 -5.68 -6.98 -5.96
CA ALA A 130 -5.83 -5.96 -6.98
C ALA A 130 -6.46 -4.69 -6.40
N LEU A 131 -6.05 -3.54 -6.94
CA LEU A 131 -6.55 -2.22 -6.60
C LEU A 131 -6.95 -1.51 -7.90
N LEU A 132 -8.14 -0.94 -7.91
CA LEU A 132 -8.58 0.01 -8.93
C LEU A 132 -8.96 1.32 -8.24
N THR A 133 -8.48 2.43 -8.75
CA THR A 133 -8.84 3.78 -8.33
C THR A 133 -9.10 4.64 -9.56
N LEU A 134 -10.19 5.39 -9.53
CA LEU A 134 -10.53 6.41 -10.51
C LEU A 134 -10.82 7.70 -9.76
N GLY A 135 -10.40 8.83 -10.31
CA GLY A 135 -10.68 10.12 -9.73
C GLY A 135 -10.71 11.22 -10.79
N TYR A 136 -11.45 12.27 -10.49
CA TYR A 136 -11.48 13.49 -11.26
C TYR A 136 -11.43 14.67 -10.30
N ARG A 137 -10.38 15.47 -10.41
CA ARG A 137 -10.08 16.62 -9.55
C ARG A 137 -10.21 16.24 -8.07
N TRP A 138 -11.19 16.81 -7.38
CA TRP A 138 -11.41 16.62 -5.96
C TRP A 138 -11.96 15.25 -5.60
N PHE A 139 -12.63 14.56 -6.54
CA PHE A 139 -13.32 13.31 -6.25
C PHE A 139 -12.49 12.10 -6.66
N SER A 140 -12.46 11.06 -5.83
CA SER A 140 -11.94 9.75 -6.20
C SER A 140 -12.72 8.63 -5.55
N ALA A 141 -12.75 7.49 -6.21
CA ALA A 141 -13.33 6.26 -5.71
C ALA A 141 -12.47 5.08 -6.15
N GLY A 142 -12.50 4.00 -5.38
CA GLY A 142 -11.74 2.82 -5.73
C GLY A 142 -12.19 1.57 -4.99
N GLY A 143 -11.74 0.45 -5.52
CA GLY A 143 -11.99 -0.88 -4.97
C GLY A 143 -10.69 -1.64 -4.84
N TYR A 144 -10.58 -2.41 -3.76
CA TYR A 144 -9.52 -3.37 -3.54
C TYR A 144 -10.12 -4.77 -3.41
N PHE A 145 -9.42 -5.76 -3.93
CA PHE A 145 -9.78 -7.17 -3.85
C PHE A 145 -8.57 -7.96 -3.38
N ALA A 146 -8.77 -8.93 -2.49
CA ALA A 146 -7.73 -9.85 -2.07
C ALA A 146 -8.25 -11.29 -1.98
N SER A 147 -7.41 -12.25 -2.37
CA SER A 147 -7.61 -13.67 -2.11
C SER A 147 -7.23 -14.04 -0.67
N LYS A 148 -7.63 -15.24 -0.24
CA LYS A 148 -7.38 -15.77 1.12
C LYS A 148 -5.94 -15.59 1.58
N ALA A 149 -4.99 -15.89 0.71
CA ALA A 149 -3.56 -15.86 1.03
C ALA A 149 -2.93 -14.44 0.96
N SER A 150 -3.67 -13.44 0.47
CA SER A 150 -3.27 -12.03 0.43
C SER A 150 -4.09 -11.15 1.38
N ASN A 151 -4.82 -11.75 2.33
CA ASN A 151 -5.66 -10.99 3.26
C ASN A 151 -4.83 -10.05 4.16
N VAL A 152 -5.27 -8.79 4.26
CA VAL A 152 -4.69 -7.76 5.15
C VAL A 152 -5.68 -7.26 6.22
N PHE A 153 -6.87 -7.86 6.28
CA PHE A 153 -8.02 -7.41 7.07
C PHE A 153 -8.21 -8.17 8.38
N GLU A 154 -7.69 -9.40 8.46
CA GLU A 154 -7.69 -10.20 9.68
C GLU A 154 -6.94 -9.48 10.81
N GLY A 155 -7.57 -9.36 11.99
CA GLY A 155 -7.00 -8.67 13.16
C GLY A 155 -7.20 -7.14 13.17
N VAL A 156 -7.45 -6.53 12.00
CA VAL A 156 -7.76 -5.10 11.88
C VAL A 156 -9.27 -4.88 12.04
N PHE A 157 -10.08 -5.51 11.17
CA PHE A 157 -11.54 -5.34 11.12
C PHE A 157 -12.31 -6.60 11.51
N LEU A 158 -11.77 -7.77 11.18
CA LEU A 158 -12.32 -9.06 11.61
C LEU A 158 -11.64 -9.51 12.90
N ALA A 159 -12.41 -10.12 13.80
CA ALA A 159 -11.84 -10.83 14.94
C ALA A 159 -10.95 -11.97 14.45
N ARG A 160 -9.85 -12.24 15.16
CA ARG A 160 -8.84 -13.25 14.80
C ARG A 160 -9.40 -14.68 14.64
N ASN A 161 -10.61 -14.94 15.13
CA ASN A 161 -11.31 -16.22 15.02
C ASN A 161 -12.36 -16.27 13.89
N ILE A 162 -12.49 -15.21 13.10
CA ILE A 162 -13.34 -15.15 11.91
C ILE A 162 -12.39 -15.20 10.70
N ALA A 163 -11.88 -16.40 10.44
CA ALA A 163 -10.95 -16.62 9.34
C ALA A 163 -11.65 -16.42 7.98
N MET A 164 -11.00 -15.69 7.08
CA MET A 164 -11.43 -15.60 5.69
C MET A 164 -11.39 -16.97 5.02
N GLN A 165 -12.45 -17.30 4.28
CA GLN A 165 -12.56 -18.60 3.61
C GLN A 165 -12.20 -18.55 2.12
N THR A 166 -12.44 -17.42 1.42
CA THR A 166 -12.11 -17.29 -0.01
C THR A 166 -11.55 -15.91 -0.42
N HIS A 167 -12.36 -14.84 -0.43
CA HIS A 167 -11.99 -13.52 -0.93
C HIS A 167 -12.62 -12.37 -0.13
N ASP A 168 -11.94 -11.24 -0.09
CA ASP A 168 -12.41 -9.99 0.49
C ASP A 168 -12.33 -8.84 -0.51
N CYS A 169 -13.22 -7.87 -0.34
CA CYS A 169 -13.09 -6.59 -1.01
C CYS A 169 -13.26 -5.41 -0.06
N ALA A 170 -12.69 -4.28 -0.44
CA ALA A 170 -12.93 -3.00 0.18
C ALA A 170 -13.23 -1.98 -0.91
N ALA A 171 -14.04 -0.98 -0.59
CA ALA A 171 -14.31 0.13 -1.48
C ALA A 171 -14.17 1.44 -0.73
N TYR A 172 -13.79 2.51 -1.42
CA TYR A 172 -13.74 3.84 -0.84
C TYR A 172 -14.27 4.90 -1.79
N ILE A 173 -14.70 6.00 -1.19
CA ILE A 173 -14.92 7.29 -1.84
C ILE A 173 -14.16 8.37 -1.07
N LYS A 174 -13.63 9.34 -1.79
CA LYS A 174 -12.81 10.41 -1.22
C LYS A 174 -13.05 11.71 -1.94
N LEU A 175 -13.16 12.79 -1.17
CA LEU A 175 -13.14 14.16 -1.64
C LEU A 175 -11.93 14.86 -1.01
N GLU A 176 -11.01 15.39 -1.81
CA GLU A 176 -9.82 16.08 -1.32
C GLU A 176 -9.45 17.31 -2.14
N THR A 177 -8.94 18.33 -1.47
CA THR A 177 -8.22 19.46 -2.05
C THR A 177 -6.79 19.44 -1.51
N LYS A 178 -5.83 19.74 -2.38
CA LYS A 178 -4.42 19.87 -2.02
C LYS A 178 -3.93 21.24 -2.43
N GLY A 179 -3.38 21.98 -1.48
CA GLY A 179 -2.94 23.35 -1.70
C GLY A 179 -1.83 23.45 -2.74
N SER A 180 -1.06 22.36 -2.92
CA SER A 180 0.05 22.26 -3.87
C SER A 180 -0.33 21.65 -5.24
N ASP A 181 -1.60 21.31 -5.48
CA ASP A 181 -2.03 20.68 -6.74
C ASP A 181 -3.01 21.59 -7.48
N PRO A 182 -2.62 22.23 -8.59
CA PRO A 182 -3.47 23.18 -9.31
C PRO A 182 -4.81 22.58 -9.80
N ASP A 183 -4.89 21.27 -10.02
CA ASP A 183 -6.14 20.61 -10.44
C ASP A 183 -7.19 20.51 -9.31
N THR A 184 -6.75 20.64 -8.05
CA THR A 184 -7.59 20.41 -6.86
C THR A 184 -7.53 21.52 -5.82
N SER A 185 -6.65 22.51 -5.96
CA SER A 185 -6.47 23.55 -4.95
C SER A 185 -7.67 24.50 -4.91
N PHE A 186 -8.26 24.67 -3.72
CA PHE A 186 -9.22 25.75 -3.45
C PHE A 186 -8.53 27.01 -2.92
N LEU A 187 -7.48 26.82 -2.14
CA LEU A 187 -6.69 27.86 -1.48
C LEU A 187 -5.26 27.35 -1.35
N GLU A 188 -4.29 28.21 -1.68
CA GLU A 188 -2.88 27.91 -1.49
C GLU A 188 -2.57 27.51 -0.04
N GLY A 189 -1.78 26.46 0.14
CA GLY A 189 -1.43 25.92 1.46
C GLY A 189 -2.53 25.14 2.18
N LEU A 190 -3.77 25.08 1.67
CA LEU A 190 -4.87 24.31 2.26
C LEU A 190 -4.92 22.88 1.72
N ASP A 191 -4.70 21.91 2.59
CA ASP A 191 -5.03 20.50 2.33
C ASP A 191 -6.26 20.13 3.16
N LEU A 192 -7.35 19.70 2.53
CA LEU A 192 -8.58 19.29 3.22
C LEU A 192 -9.19 18.10 2.51
N GLY A 193 -9.77 17.17 3.27
CA GLY A 193 -10.50 16.08 2.65
C GLY A 193 -11.31 15.23 3.60
N VAL A 194 -12.11 14.37 2.98
CA VAL A 194 -12.89 13.32 3.62
C VAL A 194 -12.73 12.04 2.82
N ASP A 195 -12.54 10.92 3.52
CA ASP A 195 -12.43 9.57 2.98
C ASP A 195 -13.39 8.69 3.77
N VAL A 196 -14.20 7.90 3.06
CA VAL A 196 -15.07 6.88 3.63
C VAL A 196 -14.82 5.58 2.90
N ARG A 197 -14.55 4.53 3.68
CA ARG A 197 -14.23 3.18 3.22
C ARG A 197 -15.22 2.20 3.82
N THR A 198 -15.64 1.24 3.01
CA THR A 198 -16.40 0.08 3.46
C THR A 198 -15.59 -1.18 3.20
N TYR A 199 -15.72 -2.15 4.10
CA TYR A 199 -15.11 -3.45 3.97
C TYR A 199 -16.18 -4.53 3.83
N MET A 200 -16.00 -5.42 2.86
CA MET A 200 -16.99 -6.40 2.42
C MET A 200 -16.36 -7.80 2.45
N PRO A 201 -16.61 -8.59 3.50
CA PRO A 201 -16.13 -9.97 3.57
C PRO A 201 -17.02 -10.89 2.72
N VAL A 202 -16.71 -11.01 1.42
CA VAL A 202 -17.58 -11.63 0.38
C VAL A 202 -18.06 -13.04 0.77
N TYR A 203 -17.22 -13.86 1.41
CA TYR A 203 -17.61 -15.23 1.78
C TYR A 203 -18.58 -15.33 2.97
N TYR A 204 -18.49 -14.43 3.95
CA TYR A 204 -19.37 -14.49 5.14
C TYR A 204 -20.85 -14.43 4.72
N PHE A 205 -21.15 -13.78 3.60
CA PHE A 205 -22.48 -13.64 3.02
C PHE A 205 -23.01 -14.93 2.35
N ALA A 206 -22.14 -15.81 1.87
CA ALA A 206 -22.57 -17.02 1.14
C ALA A 206 -22.86 -18.22 2.05
N ALA A 207 -22.35 -18.22 3.29
CA ALA A 207 -22.36 -19.39 4.17
C ALA A 207 -23.51 -19.44 5.21
N ARG A 208 -24.41 -18.45 5.27
CA ARG A 208 -25.52 -18.42 6.24
C ARG A 208 -26.90 -18.53 5.57
N ALA A 209 -27.74 -19.44 6.09
CA ALA A 209 -29.08 -19.75 5.58
C ALA A 209 -30.18 -18.71 5.91
N GLN A 210 -29.87 -17.70 6.72
CA GLN A 210 -30.75 -16.58 7.06
C GLN A 210 -29.90 -15.30 6.95
N PRO A 211 -30.31 -14.26 6.21
CA PRO A 211 -29.51 -13.05 6.06
C PRO A 211 -29.52 -12.27 7.38
N PRO A 212 -28.42 -12.20 8.16
CA PRO A 212 -28.36 -11.24 9.24
C PRO A 212 -28.47 -9.82 8.66
N ALA A 213 -28.99 -8.87 9.45
CA ALA A 213 -28.91 -7.45 9.10
C ALA A 213 -27.46 -7.11 8.72
N ILE A 214 -27.29 -6.52 7.53
CA ILE A 214 -25.98 -6.27 6.91
C ILE A 214 -25.34 -5.10 7.64
N TYR A 215 -24.23 -5.33 8.35
CA TYR A 215 -23.44 -4.27 8.97
C TYR A 215 -22.01 -4.30 8.43
N PHE A 216 -21.78 -3.71 7.24
CA PHE A 216 -20.42 -3.53 6.73
C PHE A 216 -19.62 -2.65 7.67
N PRO A 217 -18.38 -3.03 8.07
CA PRO A 217 -17.49 -2.12 8.77
C PRO A 217 -17.20 -0.92 7.87
N VAL A 218 -17.54 0.26 8.37
CA VAL A 218 -17.26 1.53 7.71
C VAL A 218 -16.14 2.20 8.50
N TYR A 219 -15.15 2.73 7.79
CA TYR A 219 -14.09 3.53 8.36
C TYR A 219 -13.96 4.82 7.57
N GLY A 220 -13.78 5.93 8.26
CA GLY A 220 -13.59 7.22 7.60
C GLY A 220 -12.61 8.12 8.32
N LYS A 221 -12.11 9.08 7.55
CA LYS A 221 -11.20 10.12 8.02
C LYS A 221 -11.66 11.46 7.43
N VAL A 222 -11.73 12.48 8.26
CA VAL A 222 -11.77 13.89 7.84
C VAL A 222 -10.45 14.52 8.25
N TRP A 223 -9.83 15.29 7.38
CA TRP A 223 -8.60 16.00 7.70
C TRP A 223 -8.59 17.38 7.09
N GLY A 224 -7.91 18.29 7.78
CA GLY A 224 -7.62 19.63 7.30
C GLY A 224 -6.25 20.05 7.80
N SER A 225 -5.51 20.74 6.96
CA SER A 225 -4.29 21.41 7.35
C SER A 225 -4.06 22.64 6.50
N TYR A 226 -3.53 23.69 7.12
CA TYR A 226 -3.23 24.93 6.43
C TYR A 226 -1.78 25.32 6.70
N ARG A 227 -0.99 25.42 5.63
CA ARG A 227 0.36 25.98 5.64
C ARG A 227 0.28 27.47 5.35
N HIS A 228 0.86 28.27 6.22
CA HIS A 228 1.06 29.70 6.04
C HIS A 228 2.56 29.98 5.99
N ASP A 229 3.03 30.54 4.89
CA ASP A 229 4.42 30.95 4.72
C ASP A 229 4.66 32.29 5.40
N MET A 230 5.73 32.37 6.19
CA MET A 230 6.11 33.56 6.97
C MET A 230 7.25 34.30 6.26
N GLY A 231 7.10 34.52 4.95
CA GLY A 231 8.14 35.08 4.08
C GLY A 231 9.20 34.03 3.69
N GLU A 232 10.43 34.48 3.39
CA GLU A 232 11.52 33.63 2.88
C GLU A 232 12.15 32.70 3.93
N TYR A 233 11.81 32.87 5.22
CA TYR A 233 12.55 32.23 6.31
C TYR A 233 11.90 30.97 6.85
N GLY A 234 10.62 30.73 6.61
CA GLY A 234 9.96 29.57 7.18
C GLY A 234 8.45 29.55 7.04
N TRP A 235 7.84 28.53 7.62
CA TRP A 235 6.40 28.29 7.52
C TRP A 235 5.84 27.69 8.80
N VAL A 236 4.53 27.90 8.99
CA VAL A 236 3.74 27.25 10.04
C VAL A 236 2.62 26.46 9.38
N LYS A 237 2.39 25.24 9.85
CA LYS A 237 1.30 24.37 9.40
C LYS A 237 0.48 23.93 10.61
N VAL A 238 -0.79 24.29 10.61
CA VAL A 238 -1.76 23.75 11.56
C VAL A 238 -2.48 22.57 10.93
N TYR A 239 -2.83 21.55 11.72
CA TYR A 239 -3.58 20.41 11.21
C TYR A 239 -4.56 19.84 12.23
N ALA A 240 -5.63 19.26 11.72
CA ALA A 240 -6.61 18.48 12.46
C ALA A 240 -7.05 17.28 11.63
N ASN A 241 -7.13 16.12 12.27
CA ASN A 241 -7.62 14.88 11.72
C ASN A 241 -8.68 14.32 12.66
N LEU A 242 -9.79 13.86 12.13
CA LEU A 242 -10.82 13.12 12.84
C LEU A 242 -11.00 11.78 12.13
N TYR A 243 -10.94 10.70 12.91
CA TYR A 243 -11.09 9.34 12.44
C TYR A 243 -12.30 8.73 13.12
N GLY A 244 -13.07 7.95 12.37
CA GLY A 244 -14.25 7.27 12.88
C GLY A 244 -14.44 5.93 12.19
N GLY A 245 -15.02 4.98 12.90
CA GLY A 245 -15.38 3.71 12.30
C GLY A 245 -16.47 2.97 13.05
N THR A 246 -17.05 2.01 12.35
CA THR A 246 -18.06 1.09 12.85
C THR A 246 -17.52 -0.35 12.83
N ASN A 247 -18.10 -1.15 13.72
CA ASN A 247 -18.21 -2.59 13.64
C ASN A 247 -16.89 -3.38 13.60
N LYS A 248 -16.06 -3.23 14.64
CA LYS A 248 -15.15 -4.32 15.01
C LYS A 248 -15.94 -5.28 15.87
N GLN A 249 -16.27 -6.47 15.36
CA GLN A 249 -16.93 -7.48 16.19
C GLN A 249 -16.01 -7.76 17.39
N ALA A 250 -16.45 -7.38 18.59
CA ALA A 250 -15.69 -7.56 19.82
C ALA A 250 -15.63 -9.07 20.12
N ALA A 251 -14.66 -9.78 19.56
CA ALA A 251 -14.28 -11.05 20.15
C ALA A 251 -13.77 -10.76 21.56
N ALA A 252 -14.36 -11.44 22.54
CA ALA A 252 -13.90 -11.41 23.91
C ALA A 252 -12.38 -11.69 23.92
N ALA A 253 -11.61 -10.72 24.42
CA ALA A 253 -10.14 -10.76 24.55
C ALA A 253 -9.28 -10.40 23.32
N VAL A 254 -9.50 -9.24 22.68
CA VAL A 254 -8.44 -8.59 21.88
C VAL A 254 -7.61 -7.65 22.78
N PRO A 255 -6.29 -7.85 22.92
CA PRO A 255 -5.45 -6.96 23.73
C PRO A 255 -5.38 -5.55 23.14
N GLY A 256 -5.81 -4.55 23.93
CA GLY A 256 -5.29 -3.19 23.93
C GLY A 256 -5.06 -2.47 22.61
N THR A 257 -5.93 -2.58 21.60
CA THR A 257 -5.87 -1.69 20.43
C THR A 257 -6.53 -0.34 20.72
N LYS A 258 -6.14 0.73 20.00
CA LYS A 258 -6.69 2.11 20.13
C LYS A 258 -8.21 2.23 19.86
N TRP A 259 -8.85 1.15 19.43
CA TRP A 259 -10.26 1.06 19.07
C TRP A 259 -10.90 -0.09 19.85
N LYS A 260 -11.81 0.22 20.79
CA LYS A 260 -12.29 -0.71 21.82
C LYS A 260 -13.80 -1.04 21.78
N ALA A 261 -14.57 -0.45 20.85
CA ALA A 261 -16.02 -0.56 20.82
C ALA A 261 -16.57 -0.70 19.38
N GLU A 262 -17.83 -1.11 19.25
CA GLU A 262 -18.58 -1.22 17.98
C GLU A 262 -18.64 0.11 17.21
N TYR A 263 -18.54 1.24 17.92
CA TYR A 263 -18.29 2.55 17.35
C TYR A 263 -17.07 3.14 18.01
N CYS A 264 -16.18 3.69 17.21
CA CYS A 264 -14.94 4.21 17.75
C CYS A 264 -14.47 5.43 16.94
N GLY A 265 -13.98 6.44 17.66
CA GLY A 265 -13.48 7.68 17.08
C GLY A 265 -12.19 8.09 17.78
N TYR A 266 -11.27 8.71 17.03
CA TYR A 266 -10.15 9.43 17.63
C TYR A 266 -9.83 10.65 16.78
N TYR A 267 -9.21 11.65 17.40
CA TYR A 267 -8.75 12.84 16.70
C TYR A 267 -7.27 13.05 16.95
N GLU A 268 -6.64 13.79 16.04
CA GLU A 268 -5.26 14.22 16.14
C GLU A 268 -5.16 15.63 15.59
N CYS A 269 -4.67 16.57 16.41
CA CYS A 269 -4.43 17.94 15.98
C CYS A 269 -3.05 18.37 16.42
N GLY A 270 -2.44 19.29 15.68
CA GLY A 270 -1.12 19.77 15.99
C GLY A 270 -0.69 20.95 15.15
N VAL A 271 0.50 21.44 15.47
CA VAL A 271 1.17 22.51 14.77
C VAL A 271 2.57 22.03 14.43
N VAL A 272 2.97 22.20 13.17
CA VAL A 272 4.33 21.96 12.68
C VAL A 272 4.90 23.28 12.24
N VAL A 273 6.13 23.57 12.63
CA VAL A 273 6.85 24.79 12.25
C VAL A 273 8.18 24.40 11.62
N SER A 274 8.54 25.09 10.54
CA SER A 274 9.91 25.12 10.04
C SER A 274 10.42 26.54 10.18
N PRO A 275 11.21 26.85 11.22
CA PRO A 275 11.68 28.22 11.46
C PRO A 275 12.81 28.66 10.51
N LEU A 276 13.36 27.72 9.72
CA LEU A 276 14.38 27.94 8.69
C LEU A 276 14.07 26.98 7.52
N GLU A 277 13.89 27.49 6.30
CA GLU A 277 13.99 26.65 5.09
C GLU A 277 15.46 26.37 4.76
N LYS A 278 15.72 25.20 4.15
CA LYS A 278 17.05 24.74 3.75
C LYS A 278 17.24 24.93 2.26
#